data_AF-A0A8F3C6R5-F1
#
_entry.id   AF-A0A8F3C6R5-F1
#
_cell.length_a   1.000
_cell.length_b   1.000
_cell.length_c   1.000
_cell.angle_alpha   90.00
_cell.angle_beta   90.00
_cell.angle_gamma   90.00
#
_symmetry.space_group_name_H-M   'P 1'
#
loop_
_entity.id
_entity.type
_entity.pdbx_description
1 polymer ?
#
loop_
_entity_poly.entity_id
_entity_poly.type
_entity_poly.pdbx_seq_one_letter_code
_entity_poly.pdbx_strand_id
1 'polypeptide(L)'
;CAILIIAAGTGEFEAGISKDGQTREHALLAFTLGVRQLIVAINKMDTADWKQARYEEIVKETSIFIKKVGYNPKQVAFVPISGWHGDNMIEESA
;
A
#
# COMPACT_ATOMS: atom_id res chain seq x y z
N CYS A 1 -5.38 -10.22 -10.54
CA CYS A 1 -4.70 -9.00 -10.05
C CYS A 1 -5.29 -8.68 -8.68
N ALA A 2 -4.47 -8.36 -7.69
CA ALA A 2 -4.93 -7.93 -6.36
C ALA A 2 -4.57 -6.46 -6.15
N ILE A 3 -5.45 -5.74 -5.44
CA ILE A 3 -5.21 -4.38 -4.99
C ILE A 3 -5.10 -4.42 -3.47
N LEU A 4 -3.96 -3.98 -2.94
CA LEU A 4 -3.70 -3.90 -1.51
C LEU A 4 -3.81 -2.44 -1.09
N ILE A 5 -4.76 -2.15 -0.20
CA ILE A 5 -4.97 -0.79 0.32
C ILE A 5 -4.22 -0.66 1.65
N ILE A 6 -3.40 0.38 1.77
CA ILE A 6 -2.62 0.70 2.97
C ILE A 6 -2.97 2.11 3.42
N ALA A 7 -3.25 2.30 4.70
CA ALA A 7 -3.50 3.64 5.24
C ALA A 7 -2.18 4.41 5.44
N ALA A 8 -2.16 5.69 5.07
CA ALA A 8 -1.01 6.59 5.26
C ALA A 8 -0.90 7.16 6.68
N GLY A 9 -2.01 7.15 7.43
CA GLY A 9 -2.09 7.72 8.77
C GLY A 9 -1.07 7.10 9.73
N THR A 10 -0.45 7.94 10.55
CA THR A 10 0.46 7.51 11.62
C THR A 10 -0.29 6.68 12.65
N GLY A 11 0.22 5.50 12.99
CA GLY A 11 -0.42 4.49 13.84
C GLY A 11 -1.23 3.45 13.05
N GLU A 12 -2.02 3.88 12.06
CA GLU A 12 -2.81 2.98 11.21
C GLU A 12 -1.92 2.14 10.29
N PHE A 13 -0.91 2.78 9.70
CA PHE A 13 0.08 2.09 8.87
C PHE A 13 0.78 0.98 9.66
N GLU A 14 1.33 1.33 10.82
CA GLU A 14 2.12 0.46 11.68
C GLU A 14 1.29 -0.72 12.21
N ALA A 15 0.01 -0.49 12.53
CA ALA A 15 -0.94 -1.54 12.89
C ALA A 15 -1.17 -2.52 11.73
N GLY A 16 -1.34 -2.00 10.51
CA GLY A 16 -1.59 -2.81 9.31
C GLY A 16 -0.40 -3.68 8.89
N ILE A 17 0.83 -3.17 9.02
CA ILE A 17 2.06 -3.91 8.67
C ILE A 17 2.64 -4.74 9.83
N SER A 18 2.02 -4.70 11.00
CA SER A 18 2.44 -5.48 12.16
C SER A 18 2.43 -7.00 11.88
N LYS A 19 3.09 -7.79 12.73
CA LYS A 19 3.16 -9.25 12.53
C LYS A 19 1.79 -9.92 12.49
N ASP A 20 0.85 -9.39 13.27
CA ASP A 20 -0.54 -9.84 13.38
C ASP A 20 -1.49 -8.96 12.53
N GLY A 21 -0.91 -8.11 11.67
CA GLY A 21 -1.63 -7.19 10.81
C GLY A 21 -2.33 -7.89 9.65
N GLN A 22 -3.58 -7.51 9.39
CA GLN A 22 -4.42 -8.10 8.34
C GLN A 22 -3.89 -7.86 6.92
N THR A 23 -3.25 -6.71 6.67
CA THR A 23 -2.62 -6.38 5.38
C THR A 23 -1.58 -7.43 5.01
N ARG A 24 -0.86 -7.96 6.01
CA ARG A 24 0.17 -8.96 5.81
C ARG A 24 -0.39 -10.33 5.47
N GLU A 25 -1.43 -10.74 6.21
CA GLU A 25 -2.11 -12.01 5.98
C GLU A 25 -2.77 -12.04 4.60
N HIS A 26 -3.49 -10.99 4.21
CA HIS A 26 -4.14 -10.91 2.90
C HIS A 26 -3.13 -10.93 1.73
N ALA A 27 -2.00 -10.25 1.85
CA ALA A 27 -0.96 -10.28 0.81
C ALA A 27 -0.35 -11.68 0.65
N LEU A 28 -0.14 -12.39 1.76
CA LEU A 28 0.34 -13.77 1.76
C LEU A 28 -0.67 -14.72 1.13
N LEU A 29 -1.94 -14.64 1.54
CA LEU A 29 -3.02 -15.46 0.97
C LEU A 29 -3.21 -15.21 -0.53
N ALA A 30 -3.15 -13.96 -0.98
CA ALA A 30 -3.23 -13.64 -2.40
C ALA A 30 -2.09 -14.30 -3.20
N PHE A 31 -0.87 -14.32 -2.63
CA PHE A 31 0.29 -14.94 -3.27
C PHE A 31 0.16 -16.47 -3.33
N THR A 32 -0.27 -17.12 -2.23
CA THR A 32 -0.45 -18.58 -2.19
C THR A 32 -1.57 -19.06 -3.11
N LEU A 33 -2.60 -18.23 -3.34
CA LEU A 33 -3.68 -18.49 -4.30
C LEU A 33 -3.27 -18.23 -5.77
N GLY A 34 -2.01 -17.83 -6.02
CA GLY A 34 -1.46 -17.67 -7.37
C GLY A 34 -1.61 -16.28 -7.97
N VAL A 35 -2.02 -15.27 -7.19
CA VAL A 35 -2.07 -13.88 -7.68
C VAL A 35 -0.64 -13.35 -7.77
N ARG A 36 -0.15 -13.10 -8.99
CA ARG A 36 1.21 -12.59 -9.24
C ARG A 36 1.29 -11.09 -9.52
N GLN A 37 0.18 -10.47 -9.89
CA GLN A 37 0.08 -9.03 -10.10
C GLN A 37 -0.55 -8.36 -8.87
N LEU A 38 0.17 -7.41 -8.29
CA LEU A 38 -0.23 -6.67 -7.11
C LEU A 38 -0.07 -5.17 -7.38
N ILE A 39 -1.10 -4.40 -7.02
CA ILE A 39 -1.04 -2.93 -6.97
C ILE A 39 -1.21 -2.52 -5.51
N VAL A 40 -0.38 -1.60 -5.04
CA VAL A 40 -0.49 -1.04 -3.69
C VAL A 40 -1.05 0.38 -3.77
N ALA A 41 -2.22 0.58 -3.17
CA ALA A 41 -2.85 1.89 -3.05
C ALA A 41 -2.62 2.43 -1.64
N ILE A 42 -1.94 3.57 -1.52
CA ILE A 42 -1.67 4.25 -0.24
C ILE A 42 -2.78 5.27 -0.04
N ASN A 43 -3.77 4.94 0.78
CA ASN A 43 -4.98 5.71 1.02
C ASN A 43 -4.85 6.66 2.21
N LYS A 44 -5.77 7.63 2.31
CA LYS A 44 -5.80 8.68 3.34
C LYS A 44 -4.56 9.61 3.30
N MET A 45 -3.99 9.85 2.12
CA MET A 45 -2.83 10.73 1.98
C MET A 45 -3.11 12.19 2.41
N ASP A 46 -4.39 12.59 2.41
CA ASP A 46 -4.87 13.85 2.99
C ASP A 46 -4.53 13.98 4.48
N THR A 47 -4.64 12.91 5.27
CA THR A 47 -4.27 12.91 6.71
C THR A 47 -2.77 13.06 6.94
N ALA A 48 -1.95 12.79 5.92
CA ALA A 48 -0.52 12.94 5.95
C ALA A 48 -0.05 14.25 5.28
N ASP A 49 -0.96 15.18 4.98
CA ASP A 49 -0.71 16.42 4.22
C ASP A 49 0.04 16.18 2.91
N TRP A 50 -0.17 15.03 2.26
CA TRP A 50 0.57 14.63 1.05
C TRP A 50 2.10 14.68 1.18
N LYS A 51 2.62 14.49 2.41
CA LYS A 51 4.07 14.53 2.66
C LYS A 51 4.79 13.42 1.90
N GLN A 52 5.65 13.83 0.95
CA GLN A 52 6.50 12.92 0.19
C GLN A 52 7.34 12.02 1.10
N ALA A 53 7.89 12.55 2.19
CA ALA A 53 8.65 11.77 3.16
C ALA A 53 7.86 10.59 3.76
N ARG A 54 6.56 10.80 4.05
CA ARG A 54 5.68 9.74 4.57
C ARG A 54 5.36 8.71 3.49
N TYR A 55 5.10 9.16 2.27
CA TYR A 55 4.91 8.25 1.13
C TYR A 55 6.14 7.36 0.90
N GLU A 56 7.34 7.95 0.85
CA GLU A 56 8.60 7.22 0.63
C GLU A 56 8.88 6.21 1.76
N GLU A 57 8.59 6.57 3.00
CA GLU A 57 8.67 5.66 4.16
C GLU A 57 7.76 4.44 3.97
N ILE A 58 6.48 4.68 3.65
CA ILE A 58 5.48 3.62 3.43
C ILE A 58 5.88 2.73 2.25
N VAL A 59 6.31 3.32 1.13
CA VAL A 59 6.75 2.56 -0.06
C VAL A 59 7.95 1.69 0.28
N LYS A 60 8.93 2.21 1.03
CA LYS A 60 10.12 1.47 1.43
C LYS A 60 9.78 0.28 2.31
N GLU A 61 9.01 0.49 3.38
CA GLU A 61 8.59 -0.57 4.30
C GLU A 61 7.70 -1.60 3.61
N THR A 62 6.73 -1.15 2.81
CA THR A 62 5.84 -2.05 2.06
C THR A 62 6.62 -2.85 1.01
N SER A 63 7.63 -2.26 0.36
CA SER A 63 8.50 -2.97 -0.60
C SER A 63 9.30 -4.09 0.06
N ILE A 64 9.83 -3.85 1.27
CA ILE A 64 10.51 -4.89 2.06
C ILE A 64 9.51 -6.00 2.42
N PHE A 65 8.29 -5.61 2.79
CA PHE A 65 7.24 -6.53 3.17
C PHE A 65 6.79 -7.45 2.02
N ILE A 66 6.38 -6.89 0.87
CA ILE A 66 5.91 -7.68 -0.28
C ILE A 66 7.02 -8.57 -0.86
N LYS A 67 8.29 -8.13 -0.74
CA LYS A 67 9.46 -8.96 -1.11
C LYS A 67 9.59 -10.19 -0.22
N LYS A 68 9.31 -10.08 1.09
CA LYS A 68 9.29 -11.23 2.01
C LYS A 68 8.13 -12.19 1.70
N VAL A 69 7.01 -11.69 1.21
CA VAL A 69 5.87 -12.52 0.78
C VAL A 69 6.20 -13.30 -0.49
N GLY A 70 6.99 -12.71 -1.39
CA GLY A 70 7.43 -13.35 -2.64
C GLY A 70 7.12 -12.54 -3.91
N TYR A 71 6.51 -11.36 -3.79
CA TYR A 71 6.30 -10.45 -4.92
C TYR A 71 7.59 -9.74 -5.31
N ASN A 72 7.70 -9.35 -6.58
CA ASN A 72 8.78 -8.52 -7.08
C ASN A 72 8.42 -7.03 -6.93
N PRO A 73 9.08 -6.26 -6.05
CA PRO A 73 8.73 -4.85 -5.83
C PRO A 73 8.84 -3.99 -7.08
N LYS A 74 9.69 -4.35 -8.05
CA LYS A 74 9.84 -3.60 -9.32
C LYS A 74 8.63 -3.73 -10.24
N GLN A 75 7.78 -4.73 -10.02
CA GLN A 75 6.56 -4.98 -10.81
C GLN A 75 5.29 -4.53 -10.08
N VAL A 76 5.42 -4.03 -8.85
CA VAL A 76 4.30 -3.55 -8.04
C VAL A 76 4.24 -2.04 -8.15
N ALA A 77 3.11 -1.54 -8.64
CA ALA A 77 2.85 -0.11 -8.67
C ALA A 77 2.41 0.38 -7.28
N PHE A 78 2.96 1.50 -6.85
CA PHE A 78 2.54 2.22 -5.66
C PHE A 78 1.81 3.48 -6.10
N VAL A 79 0.56 3.63 -5.69
CA VAL A 79 -0.29 4.76 -6.08
C VAL A 79 -0.78 5.46 -4.80
N PRO A 80 -0.37 6.71 -4.54
CA PRO A 80 -0.94 7.50 -3.45
C PRO A 80 -2.34 7.98 -3.85
N ILE A 81 -3.35 7.70 -3.02
CA ILE A 81 -4.74 8.06 -3.27
C ILE A 81 -5.34 8.75 -2.03
N SER A 82 -6.39 9.55 -2.25
CA SER A 82 -7.34 9.90 -1.19
C SER A 82 -8.73 9.45 -1.62
N GLY A 83 -9.23 8.38 -1.01
CA GLY A 83 -10.59 7.91 -1.28
C GLY A 83 -11.68 8.89 -0.86
N TRP A 84 -11.36 9.84 0.03
CA TRP A 84 -12.33 10.84 0.51
C TRP A 84 -12.42 12.04 -0.43
N HIS A 85 -11.29 12.50 -0.97
CA HIS A 85 -11.24 13.63 -1.89
C HIS A 85 -11.30 13.21 -3.37
N GLY A 86 -11.14 11.92 -3.67
CA GLY A 86 -11.15 11.40 -5.04
C GLY A 86 -9.82 11.50 -5.77
N ASP A 87 -8.77 11.97 -5.08
CA ASP A 87 -7.42 12.13 -5.61
C ASP A 87 -6.84 10.82 -6.14
N ASN A 88 -6.34 10.86 -7.38
CA ASN A 88 -5.73 9.73 -8.10
C ASN A 88 -6.62 8.49 -8.24
N MET A 89 -7.95 8.64 -8.20
CA MET A 89 -8.91 7.53 -8.41
C MET A 89 -9.39 7.39 -9.86
N ILE A 90 -9.59 8.51 -10.56
CA ILE A 90 -10.05 8.54 -11.96
C ILE A 90 -9.22 9.54 -12.77
N GLU A 91 -8.95 10.70 -12.18
CA GLU A 91 -8.11 11.75 -12.75
C GLU A 91 -6.84 11.90 -11.89
N GLU A 92 -5.74 12.30 -12.52
CA GLU A 92 -4.52 12.68 -11.78
C GLU A 92 -4.84 13.88 -10.90
N SER A 93 -4.38 13.85 -9.64
CA SER A 93 -4.48 15.01 -8.76
C SER A 93 -3.81 16.23 -9.40
N ALA A 94 -4.47 17.37 -9.30
CA ALA A 94 -4.06 18.65 -9.91
C ALA A 94 -2.82 19.27 -9.26
#